data_AF-A0A917WTI6-F1
#
_entry.id   AF-A0A917WTI6-F1
#
_cell.length_a   1.000
_cell.length_b   1.000
_cell.length_c   1.000
_cell.angle_alpha   90.00
_cell.angle_beta   90.00
_cell.angle_gamma   90.00
#
_symmetry.space_group_name_H-M   'P 1'
#
loop_
_entity.id
_entity.type
_entity.pdbx_description
1 polymer ?
#
loop_
_entity_poly.entity_id
_entity_poly.type
_entity_poly.pdbx_seq_one_letter_code
_entity_poly.pdbx_strand_id
1 'polypeptide(L)'
;MYGIPTLPVDKTTGQIIPGRPPIVGYIGKSVQTVWERQEQHRADQPFSDTICGGSWVIEEGYWTADELAGREEWWIRNGVALVPGQKPQRPVYNYDFNLDNPDRIEVWRAKEHRQAREPGWQPQNPRVPRQRGPRPGGRPARRTRRRAPVWLSRWWRRHRARVIGWTAVWALIVGGVWWLGSGYWASWEEPRNAAVLGSLGWLLAWWPNRKRRRRRR
;
A
#
# COMPACT_ATOMS: atom_id res chain seq x y z
N MET A 1 7.61 -3.56 -1.74
CA MET A 1 8.75 -3.23 -2.61
C MET A 1 8.46 -1.95 -3.38
N TYR A 2 9.45 -1.09 -3.54
CA TYR A 2 9.32 0.15 -4.31
C TYR A 2 10.53 0.35 -5.22
N GLY A 3 10.33 1.14 -6.28
CA GLY A 3 11.35 1.54 -7.23
C GLY A 3 11.40 3.06 -7.38
N ILE A 4 12.60 3.58 -7.65
CA ILE A 4 12.85 4.99 -7.89
C ILE A 4 13.39 5.14 -9.33
N PRO A 5 12.64 5.83 -10.20
CA PRO A 5 13.13 6.19 -11.52
C PRO A 5 14.11 7.37 -11.43
N THR A 6 15.19 7.29 -12.19
CA THR A 6 16.21 8.35 -12.27
C THR A 6 16.49 8.70 -13.72
N LEU A 7 16.90 9.95 -13.95
CA LEU A 7 17.49 10.35 -15.21
C LEU A 7 18.79 9.57 -15.41
N PRO A 8 19.03 9.03 -16.63
CA PRO A 8 20.27 8.32 -16.91
C PRO A 8 21.44 9.30 -16.90
N VAL A 9 22.54 8.86 -16.30
CA VAL A 9 23.80 9.61 -16.26
C VAL A 9 24.88 8.86 -17.01
N ASP A 10 25.80 9.61 -17.62
CA ASP A 10 27.02 9.06 -18.16
C ASP A 10 27.88 8.49 -17.01
N LYS A 11 28.35 7.26 -17.16
CA LYS A 11 29.05 6.52 -16.10
C LYS A 11 30.46 7.05 -15.81
N THR A 12 31.00 7.91 -16.66
CA THR A 12 32.37 8.43 -16.55
C THR A 12 32.35 9.85 -15.98
N THR A 13 31.43 10.68 -16.48
CA THR A 13 31.34 12.11 -16.15
C THR A 13 30.30 12.40 -15.07
N GLY A 14 29.35 11.49 -14.87
CA GLY A 14 28.20 11.70 -14.00
C GLY A 14 27.18 12.71 -14.52
N GLN A 15 27.34 13.23 -15.74
CA GLN A 15 26.40 14.19 -16.32
C GLN A 15 25.12 13.49 -16.79
N ILE A 16 23.98 14.18 -16.66
CA ILE A 16 22.69 13.67 -17.16
C ILE A 16 22.77 13.57 -18.69
N ILE A 17 22.33 12.45 -19.26
CA ILE A 17 22.29 12.23 -20.71
C ILE A 17 20.99 12.83 -21.27
N PRO A 18 21.04 13.93 -22.03
CA PRO A 18 19.84 14.60 -22.51
C PRO A 18 19.02 13.73 -23.46
N GLY A 19 17.70 13.88 -23.45
CA GLY A 19 16.78 13.19 -24.37
C GLY A 19 16.63 11.69 -24.14
N ARG A 20 17.33 11.10 -23.16
CA ARG A 20 17.14 9.70 -22.80
C ARG A 20 15.99 9.53 -21.82
N PRO A 21 15.20 8.45 -21.95
CA PRO A 21 14.11 8.21 -21.03
C PRO A 21 14.64 7.82 -19.64
N PRO A 22 13.84 8.01 -18.57
CA PRO A 22 14.20 7.56 -17.23
C PRO A 22 14.55 6.08 -17.18
N ILE A 23 15.45 5.73 -16.29
CA ILE A 23 15.87 4.35 -16.02
C ILE A 23 15.49 3.96 -14.60
N VAL A 24 15.62 2.67 -14.28
CA VAL A 24 15.47 2.20 -12.90
C VAL A 24 16.72 2.61 -12.12
N GLY A 25 16.59 3.61 -11.26
CA GLY A 25 17.69 4.10 -10.43
C GLY A 25 17.94 3.17 -9.25
N TYR A 26 16.89 2.90 -8.48
CA TYR A 26 17.00 2.16 -7.22
C TYR A 26 15.75 1.31 -6.98
N ILE A 27 15.91 0.14 -6.36
CA ILE A 27 14.84 -0.71 -5.85
C ILE A 27 15.10 -0.96 -4.37
N GLY A 28 14.05 -0.91 -3.55
CA GLY A 28 14.21 -1.28 -2.15
C GLY A 28 12.93 -1.77 -1.47
N LYS A 29 13.13 -2.27 -0.26
CA LYS A 29 12.05 -2.63 0.66
C LYS A 29 11.71 -1.51 1.65
N SER A 30 10.44 -1.41 2.02
CA SER A 30 9.96 -0.44 3.00
C SER A 30 8.62 -0.88 3.58
N VAL A 31 8.39 -0.55 4.86
CA VAL A 31 7.08 -0.59 5.53
C VAL A 31 6.41 0.79 5.59
N GLN A 32 7.14 1.84 5.22
CA GLN A 32 6.65 3.22 5.06
C GLN A 32 6.04 3.41 3.67
N THR A 33 5.31 4.51 3.49
CA THR A 33 4.79 4.88 2.17
C THR A 33 5.93 5.16 1.19
N VAL A 34 5.66 4.97 -0.11
CA VAL A 34 6.64 5.24 -1.18
C VAL A 34 7.07 6.71 -1.22
N TRP A 35 6.15 7.61 -0.85
CA TRP A 35 6.43 9.05 -0.74
C TRP A 35 7.44 9.34 0.38
N GLU A 36 7.23 8.82 1.58
CA GLU A 36 8.16 9.03 2.71
C GLU A 36 9.57 8.51 2.40
N ARG A 37 9.67 7.38 1.70
CA ARG A 37 10.98 6.85 1.28
C ARG A 37 11.61 7.71 0.21
N GLN A 38 10.83 8.20 -0.75
CA GLN A 38 11.33 9.13 -1.77
C GLN A 38 11.98 10.36 -1.13
N GLU A 39 11.30 10.98 -0.16
CA GLU A 39 11.82 12.17 0.52
C GLU A 39 13.10 11.88 1.30
N GLN A 40 13.21 10.71 1.92
CA GLN A 40 14.46 10.27 2.55
C GLN A 40 15.58 10.16 1.51
N HIS A 41 15.31 9.51 0.38
CA HIS A 41 16.30 9.36 -0.69
C HIS A 41 16.71 10.70 -1.31
N ARG A 42 15.77 11.64 -1.47
CA ARG A 42 16.06 13.00 -1.95
C ARG A 42 16.95 13.79 -0.98
N ALA A 43 16.89 13.49 0.32
CA ALA A 43 17.70 14.18 1.32
C ALA A 43 19.13 13.61 1.45
N ASP A 44 19.30 12.29 1.31
CA ASP A 44 20.54 11.61 1.72
C ASP A 44 21.31 10.90 0.60
N GLN A 45 20.69 10.60 -0.54
CA GLN A 45 21.36 9.82 -1.59
C GLN A 45 22.17 10.68 -2.56
N PRO A 46 23.30 10.15 -3.06
CA PRO A 46 24.11 10.84 -4.08
C PRO A 46 23.42 10.92 -5.45
N PHE A 47 22.35 10.16 -5.68
CA PHE A 47 21.53 10.24 -6.89
C PHE A 47 20.24 11.05 -6.69
N SER A 48 20.10 11.74 -5.55
CA SER A 48 18.88 12.50 -5.18
C SER A 48 18.42 13.49 -6.25
N ASP A 49 19.36 14.16 -6.90
CA ASP A 49 19.13 15.14 -7.96
C ASP A 49 18.72 14.55 -9.29
N THR A 50 19.00 13.26 -9.52
CA THR A 50 18.59 12.57 -10.74
C THR A 50 17.24 11.89 -10.59
N ILE A 51 16.64 11.87 -9.39
CA ILE A 51 15.29 11.33 -9.18
C ILE A 51 14.27 12.14 -9.98
N CYS A 52 13.58 11.48 -10.90
CA CYS A 52 12.60 12.10 -11.78
C CYS A 52 11.20 11.52 -11.53
N GLY A 53 10.18 12.37 -11.47
CA GLY A 53 8.84 11.94 -11.06
C GLY A 53 8.82 11.49 -9.59
N GLY A 54 8.22 10.33 -9.33
CA GLY A 54 8.07 9.78 -7.99
C GLY A 54 8.44 8.30 -7.86
N SER A 55 8.49 7.82 -6.62
CA SER A 55 8.67 6.40 -6.29
C SER A 55 7.41 5.60 -6.60
N TRP A 56 7.59 4.40 -7.15
CA TRP A 56 6.50 3.52 -7.54
C TRP A 56 6.47 2.28 -6.66
N VAL A 57 5.25 1.83 -6.32
CA VAL A 57 5.05 0.52 -5.71
C VAL A 57 5.27 -0.54 -6.78
N ILE A 58 6.24 -1.43 -6.56
CA ILE A 58 6.50 -2.57 -7.45
C ILE A 58 5.66 -3.77 -7.01
N GLU A 59 5.59 -3.98 -5.70
CA GLU A 59 4.90 -5.13 -5.12
C GLU A 59 4.47 -4.81 -3.69
N GLU A 60 3.25 -5.18 -3.32
CA GLU A 60 2.73 -5.08 -1.95
C GLU A 60 2.47 -6.48 -1.38
N GLY A 61 2.69 -6.62 -0.07
CA GLY A 61 2.53 -7.91 0.59
C GLY A 61 2.89 -7.85 2.07
N TYR A 62 2.52 -8.92 2.77
CA TYR A 62 2.86 -9.14 4.16
C TYR A 62 3.94 -10.21 4.23
N TRP A 63 5.19 -9.77 4.33
CA TRP A 63 6.36 -10.64 4.35
C TRP A 63 7.02 -10.63 5.72
N THR A 64 7.59 -11.77 6.09
CA THR A 64 8.64 -11.84 7.10
C THR A 64 9.91 -11.12 6.62
N ALA A 65 10.86 -10.86 7.52
CA ALA A 65 12.09 -10.14 7.16
C ALA A 65 12.91 -10.89 6.09
N ASP A 66 12.97 -12.22 6.18
CA ASP A 66 13.75 -13.07 5.26
C ASP A 66 13.07 -13.15 3.89
N GLU A 67 11.75 -13.32 3.86
CA GLU A 67 10.98 -13.27 2.61
C GLU A 67 11.15 -11.92 1.92
N LEU A 68 11.11 -10.82 2.69
CA LEU A 68 11.27 -9.48 2.14
C LEU A 68 12.67 -9.26 1.56
N ALA A 69 13.72 -9.84 2.16
CA ALA A 69 15.06 -9.82 1.59
C ALA A 69 15.14 -10.63 0.28
N GLY A 70 14.52 -11.81 0.24
CA GLY A 70 14.44 -12.62 -0.99
C GLY A 70 13.66 -11.93 -2.12
N ARG A 71 12.58 -11.20 -1.80
CA ARG A 71 11.86 -10.39 -2.80
C ARG A 71 12.71 -9.24 -3.31
N GLU A 72 13.47 -8.58 -2.44
CA GLU A 72 14.39 -7.51 -2.82
C GLU A 72 15.47 -7.99 -3.77
N GLU A 73 16.14 -9.09 -3.44
CA GLU A 73 17.12 -9.72 -4.33
C GLU A 73 16.50 -10.10 -5.68
N TRP A 74 15.30 -10.70 -5.67
CA TRP A 74 14.60 -11.10 -6.90
C TRP A 74 14.34 -9.91 -7.82
N TRP A 75 13.80 -8.80 -7.30
CA TRP A 75 13.52 -7.61 -8.11
C TRP A 75 14.80 -6.90 -8.60
N ILE A 76 15.87 -6.89 -7.81
CA ILE A 76 17.15 -6.29 -8.23
C ILE A 76 17.80 -7.10 -9.36
N ARG A 77 17.71 -8.43 -9.30
CA ARG A 77 18.31 -9.31 -10.32
C ARG A 77 17.49 -9.40 -11.61
N ASN A 78 16.16 -9.50 -11.49
CA ASN A 78 15.27 -9.63 -12.65
C ASN A 78 14.92 -8.27 -13.28
N GLY A 79 15.08 -7.19 -12.53
CA GLY A 79 14.70 -5.85 -12.96
C GLY A 79 13.20 -5.60 -12.96
N VAL A 80 12.83 -4.37 -13.28
CA VAL A 80 11.43 -3.92 -13.35
C VAL A 80 11.29 -2.83 -14.41
N ALA A 81 10.08 -2.64 -14.95
CA ALA A 81 9.75 -1.48 -15.76
C ALA A 81 8.95 -0.49 -14.90
N LEU A 82 9.57 0.64 -14.52
CA LEU A 82 8.89 1.70 -13.74
C LEU A 82 8.17 2.73 -14.62
N VAL A 83 8.49 2.75 -15.91
CA VAL A 83 7.86 3.62 -16.90
C VAL A 83 7.09 2.77 -17.90
N PRO A 84 5.81 3.09 -18.20
CA PRO A 84 5.03 2.36 -19.19
C PRO A 84 5.74 2.24 -20.53
N GLY A 85 5.73 1.05 -21.12
CA GLY A 85 6.34 0.78 -22.43
C GLY A 85 7.84 0.51 -22.43
N GLN A 86 8.51 0.55 -21.27
CA GLN A 86 9.92 0.17 -21.17
C GLN A 86 10.11 -1.34 -20.92
N LYS A 87 11.26 -1.86 -21.35
CA LYS A 87 11.72 -3.19 -20.95
C LYS A 87 12.13 -3.18 -19.47
N PRO A 88 11.97 -4.31 -18.75
CA PRO A 88 12.51 -4.44 -17.40
C PRO A 88 14.00 -4.13 -17.36
N GLN A 89 14.39 -3.32 -16.39
CA GLN A 89 15.77 -2.89 -16.18
C GLN A 89 16.17 -3.15 -14.73
N ARG A 90 17.42 -3.56 -14.54
CA ARG A 90 18.02 -3.68 -13.21
C ARG A 90 18.35 -2.29 -12.66
N PRO A 91 18.25 -2.07 -11.34
CA PRO A 91 18.59 -0.77 -10.77
C PRO A 91 20.09 -0.47 -10.93
N VAL A 92 20.44 0.79 -11.18
CA VAL A 92 21.85 1.18 -11.36
C VAL A 92 22.55 1.58 -10.07
N TYR A 93 21.83 2.07 -9.04
CA TYR A 93 22.43 2.56 -7.79
C TYR A 93 22.35 1.59 -6.60
N ASN A 94 21.71 0.43 -6.75
CA ASN A 94 21.75 -0.60 -5.71
C ASN A 94 23.17 -1.16 -5.59
N TYR A 95 23.65 -1.26 -4.34
CA TYR A 95 24.91 -1.93 -4.02
C TYR A 95 24.69 -3.43 -3.80
N ASP A 96 23.87 -3.77 -2.81
CA ASP A 96 23.52 -5.15 -2.50
C ASP A 96 22.79 -5.81 -3.66
N PHE A 97 23.07 -7.10 -3.90
CA PHE A 97 22.45 -7.94 -4.93
C PHE A 97 22.64 -7.48 -6.39
N ASN A 98 23.55 -6.52 -6.64
CA ASN A 98 23.70 -5.86 -7.93
C ASN A 98 25.17 -5.80 -8.41
N LEU A 99 26.07 -6.57 -7.78
CA LEU A 99 27.51 -6.56 -8.09
C LEU A 99 27.85 -7.09 -9.48
N ASP A 100 27.00 -7.96 -10.02
CA ASP A 100 27.09 -8.57 -11.35
C ASP A 100 26.46 -7.71 -12.46
N ASN A 101 25.75 -6.64 -12.12
CA ASN A 101 25.12 -5.77 -13.10
C ASN A 101 26.18 -4.87 -13.79
N PRO A 102 26.42 -5.00 -15.11
CA PRO A 102 27.37 -4.15 -15.84
C PRO A 102 26.91 -2.68 -15.90
N ASP A 103 25.62 -2.43 -15.64
CA ASP A 103 25.03 -1.10 -15.60
C ASP A 103 25.05 -0.42 -14.24
N ARG A 104 25.57 -1.10 -13.22
CA ARG A 104 25.72 -0.52 -11.88
C ARG A 104 26.65 0.70 -11.92
N ILE A 105 26.26 1.73 -11.17
CA ILE A 105 27.12 2.84 -10.76
C ILE A 105 27.53 2.56 -9.31
N GLU A 106 28.84 2.46 -9.08
CA GLU A 106 29.38 2.16 -7.76
C GLU A 106 29.09 3.29 -6.75
N VAL A 107 28.94 2.95 -5.48
CA VAL A 107 28.52 3.92 -4.45
C VAL A 107 29.49 5.11 -4.34
N TRP A 108 30.80 4.85 -4.41
CA TRP A 108 31.82 5.89 -4.39
C TRP A 108 31.74 6.77 -5.64
N ARG A 109 31.53 6.16 -6.81
CA ARG A 109 31.39 6.87 -8.08
C ARG A 109 30.12 7.71 -8.13
N ALA A 110 29.00 7.22 -7.58
CA ALA A 110 27.77 8.00 -7.46
C ALA A 110 28.00 9.27 -6.62
N LYS A 111 28.79 9.18 -5.53
CA LYS A 111 29.18 10.35 -4.72
C LYS A 111 30.06 11.31 -5.51
N GLU A 112 31.05 10.82 -6.26
CA GLU A 112 31.89 11.64 -7.13
C GLU A 112 31.06 12.36 -8.19
N HIS A 113 30.16 11.65 -8.87
CA HIS A 113 29.23 12.23 -9.83
C HIS A 113 28.36 13.33 -9.19
N ARG A 114 27.90 13.12 -7.95
CA ARG A 114 27.15 14.13 -7.21
C ARG A 114 27.99 15.36 -6.92
N GLN A 115 29.24 15.20 -6.48
CA GLN A 115 30.16 16.32 -6.25
C GLN A 115 30.50 17.07 -7.55
N ALA A 116 30.60 16.36 -8.68
CA ALA A 116 30.86 16.98 -9.97
C ALA A 116 29.67 17.85 -10.46
N ARG A 117 28.44 17.43 -10.16
CA ARG A 117 27.22 18.20 -10.49
C ARG A 117 26.92 19.31 -9.47
N GLU A 118 27.17 19.06 -8.19
CA GLU A 118 26.92 19.99 -7.09
C GLU A 118 28.11 19.99 -6.11
N PRO A 119 29.15 20.80 -6.40
CA PRO A 119 30.32 20.89 -5.54
C PRO A 119 29.95 21.34 -4.12
N GLY A 120 30.42 20.61 -3.11
CA GLY A 120 30.13 20.92 -1.71
C GLY A 120 28.82 20.32 -1.19
N TRP A 121 28.09 19.57 -2.02
CA TRP A 121 26.95 18.78 -1.55
C TRP A 121 27.38 17.84 -0.41
N GLN A 122 26.58 17.77 0.64
CA GLN A 122 26.74 16.76 1.67
C GLN A 122 25.39 16.10 1.91
N PRO A 123 25.36 14.79 2.21
CA PRO A 123 24.13 14.12 2.58
C PRO A 123 23.56 14.84 3.81
N GLN A 124 22.36 15.37 3.69
CA GLN A 124 21.67 15.90 4.85
C GLN A 124 21.42 14.70 5.73
N ASN A 125 22.01 14.62 6.93
CA ASN A 125 21.70 13.56 7.89
C ASN A 125 20.21 13.71 8.23
N PRO A 126 19.28 12.97 7.60
CA PRO A 126 17.92 13.02 8.09
C PRO A 126 18.07 12.32 9.44
N ARG A 127 17.61 12.93 10.54
CA ARG A 127 17.27 12.12 11.70
C ARG A 127 16.11 11.24 11.23
N VAL A 128 16.43 10.14 10.55
CA VAL A 128 15.50 9.07 10.28
C VAL A 128 14.97 8.75 11.67
N PRO A 129 13.66 8.84 11.91
CA PRO A 129 13.10 8.34 13.14
C PRO A 129 13.47 6.86 13.15
N ARG A 130 14.56 6.52 13.85
CA ARG A 130 14.89 5.13 14.15
C ARG A 130 13.65 4.65 14.87
N GLN A 131 12.82 3.84 14.21
CA GLN A 131 11.89 3.00 14.93
C GLN A 131 12.77 2.32 15.97
N ARG A 132 12.57 2.68 17.24
CA ARG A 132 13.32 2.07 18.34
C ARG A 132 13.09 0.59 18.17
N GLY A 133 14.14 -0.14 17.78
CA GLY A 133 14.15 -1.58 17.91
C GLY A 133 13.70 -1.91 19.34
N PRO A 134 12.97 -3.01 19.56
CA PRO A 134 12.56 -3.40 20.89
C PRO A 134 13.81 -3.40 21.79
N ARG A 135 13.81 -2.56 22.83
CA ARG A 135 14.96 -2.42 23.74
C ARG A 135 15.32 -3.81 24.28
N PRO A 136 16.57 -4.29 24.10
CA PRO A 136 17.03 -5.48 24.78
C PRO A 136 17.10 -5.15 26.28
N GLY A 137 16.23 -5.77 27.08
CA GLY A 137 16.19 -5.55 28.54
C GLY A 137 14.84 -5.12 29.12
N GLY A 138 13.81 -4.90 28.30
CA GLY A 138 12.44 -4.85 28.80
C GLY A 138 11.97 -6.27 29.14
N ARG A 139 11.68 -6.56 30.42
CA ARG A 139 10.96 -7.78 30.86
C ARG A 139 9.92 -8.18 29.82
N PRO A 140 9.77 -9.47 29.48
CA PRO A 140 8.87 -9.90 28.42
C PRO A 140 7.50 -9.28 28.70
N ALA A 141 7.09 -8.36 27.82
CA ALA A 141 5.74 -7.84 27.83
C ALA A 141 4.86 -9.07 27.64
N ARG A 142 4.27 -9.51 28.75
CA ARG A 142 3.37 -10.66 28.86
C ARG A 142 2.47 -10.60 27.63
N ARG A 143 2.68 -11.50 26.67
CA ARG A 143 1.98 -11.55 25.38
C ARG A 143 0.50 -11.34 25.65
N THR A 144 -0.01 -10.12 25.48
CA THR A 144 -1.44 -9.89 25.40
C THR A 144 -1.82 -10.53 24.08
N ARG A 145 -2.31 -11.77 24.15
CA ARG A 145 -3.10 -12.42 23.10
C ARG A 145 -3.91 -11.31 22.44
N ARG A 146 -3.63 -11.02 21.16
CA ARG A 146 -4.42 -10.08 20.34
C ARG A 146 -5.85 -10.60 20.38
N ARG A 147 -6.65 -10.09 21.32
CA ARG A 147 -8.09 -10.29 21.35
C ARG A 147 -8.60 -9.69 20.04
N ALA A 148 -9.46 -10.44 19.36
CA ALA A 148 -10.13 -10.09 18.11
C ALA A 148 -10.56 -8.61 18.08
N PRO A 149 -10.57 -7.95 16.91
CA PRO A 149 -10.75 -6.51 16.78
C PRO A 149 -11.98 -6.05 17.59
N VAL A 150 -11.70 -5.33 18.68
CA VAL A 150 -12.66 -4.89 19.70
C VAL A 150 -13.73 -3.96 19.10
N TRP A 151 -13.52 -3.49 17.87
CA TRP A 151 -14.46 -2.66 17.14
C TRP A 151 -15.74 -3.39 16.77
N LEU A 152 -15.67 -4.63 16.26
CA LEU A 152 -16.87 -5.38 15.87
C LEU A 152 -17.72 -5.73 17.09
N SER A 153 -17.07 -6.12 18.20
CA SER A 153 -17.76 -6.47 19.44
C SER A 153 -18.36 -5.25 20.15
N ARG A 154 -17.71 -4.08 20.09
CA ARG A 154 -18.27 -2.81 20.60
C ARG A 154 -19.42 -2.29 19.74
N TRP A 155 -19.27 -2.35 18.40
CA TRP A 155 -20.33 -2.01 17.47
C TRP A 155 -21.55 -2.91 17.68
N TRP A 156 -21.34 -4.24 17.76
CA TRP A 156 -22.40 -5.20 18.02
C TRP A 156 -23.10 -4.93 19.34
N ARG A 157 -22.38 -4.72 20.45
CA ARG A 157 -23.02 -4.38 21.75
C ARG A 157 -23.86 -3.11 21.68
N ARG A 158 -23.38 -2.07 20.99
CA ARG A 158 -24.08 -0.79 20.85
C ARG A 158 -25.33 -0.89 19.97
N HIS A 159 -25.29 -1.76 18.96
CA HIS A 159 -26.36 -1.86 17.96
C HIS A 159 -27.25 -3.11 18.11
N ARG A 160 -26.93 -4.05 19.00
CA ARG A 160 -27.65 -5.34 19.14
C ARG A 160 -29.16 -5.16 19.32
N ALA A 161 -29.58 -4.24 20.18
CA ALA A 161 -31.01 -4.04 20.47
C ALA A 161 -31.74 -3.46 19.24
N ARG A 162 -31.07 -2.60 18.47
CA ARG A 162 -31.62 -2.07 17.22
C ARG A 162 -31.70 -3.13 16.15
N VAL A 163 -30.66 -3.96 16.02
CA VAL A 163 -30.65 -5.08 15.06
C VAL A 163 -31.77 -6.04 15.42
N ILE A 164 -31.81 -6.57 16.65
CA ILE A 164 -32.83 -7.51 17.12
C ILE A 164 -34.24 -6.93 16.97
N GLY A 165 -34.45 -5.68 17.39
CA GLY A 165 -35.74 -5.00 17.25
C GLY A 165 -36.17 -4.89 15.79
N TRP A 166 -35.26 -4.52 14.89
CA TRP A 166 -35.55 -4.49 13.45
C TRP A 166 -35.81 -5.88 12.87
N THR A 167 -35.06 -6.90 13.29
CA THR A 167 -35.28 -8.28 12.84
C THR A 167 -36.65 -8.78 13.29
N ALA A 168 -37.09 -8.44 14.50
CA ALA A 168 -38.41 -8.79 15.01
C ALA A 168 -39.54 -8.10 14.23
N VAL A 169 -39.38 -6.81 13.92
CA VAL A 169 -40.34 -6.08 13.07
C VAL A 169 -40.43 -6.72 11.68
N TRP A 170 -39.30 -7.07 11.07
CA TRP A 170 -39.30 -7.76 9.77
C TRP A 170 -39.92 -9.14 9.83
N ALA A 171 -39.64 -9.93 10.87
CA ALA A 171 -40.25 -11.23 11.06
C ALA A 171 -41.78 -11.12 11.19
N LEU A 172 -42.28 -10.08 11.87
CA LEU A 172 -43.71 -9.78 11.96
C LEU A 172 -44.29 -9.35 10.61
N ILE A 173 -43.60 -8.53 9.82
CA ILE A 173 -44.06 -8.14 8.49
C ILE A 173 -44.12 -9.34 7.56
N VAL A 174 -43.04 -10.14 7.48
CA VAL A 174 -42.98 -11.34 6.65
C VAL A 174 -44.01 -12.36 7.10
N GLY A 175 -44.11 -12.60 8.41
CA GLY A 175 -45.12 -13.51 8.98
C GLY A 175 -46.55 -13.02 8.73
N GLY A 176 -46.80 -11.71 8.82
CA GLY A 176 -48.10 -11.11 8.52
C GLY A 176 -48.48 -11.20 7.04
N VAL A 177 -47.53 -10.90 6.14
CA VAL A 177 -47.74 -11.06 4.68
C VAL A 177 -47.95 -12.52 4.32
N TRP A 178 -47.17 -13.44 4.91
CA TRP A 178 -47.35 -14.87 4.74
C TRP A 178 -48.71 -15.34 5.25
N TRP A 179 -49.13 -14.89 6.43
CA TRP A 179 -50.42 -15.26 7.02
C TRP A 179 -51.60 -14.77 6.17
N LEU A 180 -51.60 -13.48 5.79
CA LEU A 180 -52.62 -12.89 4.91
C LEU A 180 -52.61 -13.53 3.52
N GLY A 181 -51.44 -13.96 3.06
CA GLY A 181 -51.27 -14.65 1.80
C GLY A 181 -51.65 -16.13 1.81
N SER A 182 -51.55 -16.80 2.94
CA SER A 182 -51.67 -18.27 3.00
C SER A 182 -52.99 -18.84 2.46
N GLY A 183 -54.07 -18.03 2.39
CA GLY A 183 -55.35 -18.40 1.76
C GLY A 183 -55.51 -18.06 0.28
N TYR A 184 -54.59 -17.31 -0.33
CA TYR A 184 -54.69 -16.80 -1.72
C TYR A 184 -53.61 -17.35 -2.66
N TRP A 185 -52.62 -18.08 -2.14
CA TRP A 185 -51.38 -18.34 -2.88
C TRP A 185 -51.47 -19.72 -3.54
N ALA A 186 -51.53 -19.72 -4.87
CA ALA A 186 -51.84 -20.91 -5.66
C ALA A 186 -50.62 -21.84 -5.84
N SER A 187 -49.39 -21.36 -5.59
CA SER A 187 -48.17 -22.17 -5.68
C SER A 187 -46.98 -21.58 -4.89
N TRP A 188 -45.90 -22.37 -4.75
CA TRP A 188 -44.66 -22.05 -4.01
C TRP A 188 -43.75 -21.01 -4.68
N GLU A 189 -44.14 -20.42 -5.82
CA GLU A 189 -43.34 -19.39 -6.52
C GLU A 189 -43.57 -17.97 -5.98
N GLU A 190 -44.77 -17.70 -5.48
CA GLU A 190 -45.14 -16.39 -4.92
C GLU A 190 -44.35 -16.01 -3.64
N PRO A 191 -43.99 -16.93 -2.72
CA PRO A 191 -43.19 -16.61 -1.53
C PRO A 191 -41.74 -16.24 -1.81
N ARG A 192 -41.17 -16.75 -2.91
CA ARG A 192 -39.85 -16.29 -3.38
C ARG A 192 -39.90 -14.84 -3.82
N ASN A 193 -40.95 -14.43 -4.53
CA ASN A 193 -41.10 -13.06 -5.01
C ASN A 193 -41.27 -12.06 -3.86
N ALA A 194 -42.00 -12.43 -2.80
CA ALA A 194 -42.10 -11.61 -1.60
C ALA A 194 -40.75 -11.45 -0.86
N ALA A 195 -39.95 -12.52 -0.77
CA ALA A 195 -38.61 -12.47 -0.19
C ALA A 195 -37.64 -11.61 -1.03
N VAL A 196 -37.73 -11.69 -2.37
CA VAL A 196 -36.94 -10.86 -3.30
C VAL A 196 -37.33 -9.39 -3.18
N LEU A 197 -38.63 -9.07 -3.13
CA LEU A 197 -39.10 -7.69 -2.94
C LEU A 197 -38.72 -7.13 -1.56
N GLY A 198 -38.79 -7.94 -0.49
CA GLY A 198 -38.28 -7.56 0.83
C GLY A 198 -36.78 -7.27 0.83
N SER A 199 -36.00 -8.06 0.08
CA SER A 199 -34.55 -7.87 -0.08
C SER A 199 -34.20 -6.63 -0.91
N LEU A 200 -34.99 -6.31 -1.95
CA LEU A 200 -34.85 -5.08 -2.73
C LEU A 200 -35.24 -3.85 -1.92
N GLY A 201 -36.29 -3.94 -1.10
CA GLY A 201 -36.65 -2.91 -0.13
C GLY A 201 -35.53 -2.63 0.88
N TRP A 202 -34.81 -3.67 1.32
CA TRP A 202 -33.64 -3.54 2.21
C TRP A 202 -32.50 -2.76 1.56
N LEU A 203 -32.17 -3.05 0.29
CA LEU A 203 -31.14 -2.31 -0.47
C LEU A 203 -31.51 -0.84 -0.67
N LEU A 204 -32.77 -0.53 -0.96
CA LEU A 204 -33.24 0.84 -1.18
C LEU A 204 -33.32 1.63 0.13
N ALA A 205 -33.75 1.01 1.24
CA ALA A 205 -33.78 1.64 2.56
C ALA A 205 -32.39 1.93 3.14
N TRP A 206 -31.35 1.22 2.69
CA TRP A 206 -29.96 1.48 3.06
C TRP A 206 -29.29 2.57 2.21
N TRP A 207 -29.93 3.00 1.11
CA TRP A 207 -29.37 3.96 0.16
C TRP A 207 -29.37 5.44 0.61
N PRO A 208 -30.32 5.98 1.41
CA PRO A 208 -30.35 7.40 1.70
C PRO A 208 -29.55 7.72 2.97
N ASN A 209 -28.21 7.67 2.89
CA ASN A 209 -27.37 8.49 3.78
C ASN A 209 -25.91 8.73 3.33
N ARG A 210 -25.51 8.32 2.12
CA ARG A 210 -24.16 8.63 1.61
C ARG A 210 -23.96 10.10 1.21
N LYS A 211 -25.03 10.89 1.01
CA LYS A 211 -24.92 12.31 0.58
C LYS A 211 -24.74 13.35 1.70
N ARG A 212 -24.87 13.01 2.99
CA ARG A 212 -24.75 14.01 4.09
C ARG A 212 -23.34 14.24 4.64
N ARG A 213 -22.30 13.52 4.19
CA ARG A 213 -20.93 13.66 4.72
C ARG A 213 -19.99 14.58 3.92
N ARG A 214 -20.42 15.20 2.82
CA ARG A 214 -19.59 16.14 2.02
C ARG A 214 -19.79 17.62 2.34
N ARG A 215 -20.46 17.99 3.44
CA ARG A 215 -20.72 19.40 3.77
C ARG A 215 -20.17 19.91 5.11
N ARG A 216 -19.37 19.14 5.85
CA ARG A 216 -18.66 19.69 7.01
C ARG A 216 -17.27 19.05 7.15
N ARG A 217 -16.26 19.92 6.97
CA ARG A 217 -14.81 19.75 7.12
C ARG A 217 -14.10 19.29 5.86
#